data_AF-A0A3B0W0S9-F1
#
_entry.id   AF-A0A3B0W0S9-F1
#
_cell.length_a   1.000
_cell.length_b   1.000
_cell.length_c   1.000
_cell.angle_alpha   90.00
_cell.angle_beta   90.00
_cell.angle_gamma   90.00
#
_symmetry.space_group_name_H-M   'P 1'
#
loop_
_entity.id
_entity.type
_entity.pdbx_description
1 polymer ?
#
loop_
_entity_poly.entity_id
_entity_poly.type
_entity_poly.pdbx_seq_one_letter_code
_entity_poly.pdbx_strand_id
1 'polypeptide(L)'
;MRQRRFLIGAAVTITAVLLFALFTDALPWLRGPAPDTSVWHWPYLLRPFSRWWMVIAAGIFFLSVMGYWLYQKQMARWQTAVTLILLFVSSLVLQWGLLYADNPQPQTELINRTLAVQTNGYFWTAANVSDINSTLQNYPAEMTRFESDHARTH
;
A
#
# COMPACT_ATOMS: atom_id res chain seq x y z
N MET A 1 23.55 23.60 -13.02
CA MET A 1 23.33 23.30 -11.58
C MET A 1 22.13 24.03 -10.96
N ARG A 2 22.00 25.37 -11.08
CA ARG A 2 20.95 26.20 -10.42
C ARG A 2 19.52 25.62 -10.47
N GLN A 3 19.04 25.23 -11.66
CA GLN A 3 17.71 24.60 -11.83
C GLN A 3 17.51 23.31 -11.00
N ARG A 4 18.50 22.40 -10.95
CA ARG A 4 18.39 21.17 -10.15
C ARG A 4 18.25 21.47 -8.66
N ARG A 5 18.98 22.47 -8.14
CA ARG A 5 18.83 22.91 -6.73
C ARG A 5 17.44 23.51 -6.47
N PHE A 6 16.89 24.28 -7.41
CA PHE A 6 15.53 24.82 -7.32
C PHE A 6 14.46 23.70 -7.31
N LEU A 7 14.55 22.73 -8.23
CA LEU A 7 13.62 21.60 -8.29
C LEU A 7 13.66 20.72 -7.03
N ILE A 8 14.86 20.43 -6.51
CA ILE A 8 15.02 19.71 -5.24
C ILE A 8 14.42 20.51 -4.08
N GLY A 9 14.69 21.82 -4.00
CA GLY A 9 14.11 22.70 -2.99
C GLY A 9 12.58 22.70 -3.03
N ALA A 10 11.99 22.89 -4.21
CA ALA A 10 10.54 22.86 -4.41
C ALA A 10 9.93 21.50 -4.00
N ALA A 11 10.54 20.37 -4.40
CA ALA A 11 10.09 19.03 -4.02
C ALA A 11 10.15 18.79 -2.50
N VAL A 12 11.23 19.25 -1.84
CA VAL A 12 11.36 19.17 -0.37
C VAL A 12 10.32 20.04 0.33
N THR A 13 10.12 21.28 -0.11
CA THR A 13 9.10 22.18 0.46
C THR A 13 7.68 21.63 0.29
N ILE A 14 7.32 21.15 -0.90
CA ILE A 14 6.00 20.53 -1.15
C ILE A 14 5.81 19.30 -0.26
N THR A 15 6.82 18.43 -0.17
CA THR A 15 6.77 17.24 0.71
C THR A 15 6.62 17.63 2.19
N ALA A 16 7.34 18.65 2.66
CA ALA A 16 7.25 19.12 4.05
C ALA A 16 5.89 19.73 4.38
N VAL A 17 5.30 20.53 3.47
CA VAL A 17 3.95 21.09 3.62
C VAL A 17 2.89 19.98 3.61
N LEU A 18 3.02 18.99 2.71
CA LEU A 18 2.10 17.85 2.65
C LEU A 18 2.18 17.01 3.94
N LEU A 19 3.38 16.70 4.43
CA LEU A 19 3.58 16.01 5.71
C LEU A 19 2.97 16.80 6.87
N PHE A 20 3.19 18.13 6.94
CA PHE A 20 2.57 18.96 7.97
C PHE A 20 1.04 18.90 7.93
N ALA A 21 0.43 19.03 6.75
CA ALA A 21 -1.02 18.96 6.57
C ALA A 21 -1.62 17.58 6.93
N LEU A 22 -0.85 16.50 6.73
CA LEU A 22 -1.22 15.14 7.16
C LEU A 22 -1.10 14.98 8.69
N PHE A 23 0.02 15.40 9.29
CA PHE A 23 0.27 15.26 10.73
C PHE A 23 -0.61 16.16 11.61
N THR A 24 -1.10 17.28 11.07
CA THR A 24 -2.00 18.21 11.79
C THR A 24 -3.48 18.03 11.42
N ASP A 25 -3.80 17.06 10.56
CA ASP A 25 -5.13 16.80 9.99
C ASP A 25 -5.75 18.02 9.24
N ALA A 26 -4.98 19.09 9.02
CA ALA A 26 -5.47 20.45 8.72
C ALA A 26 -6.26 20.62 7.40
N LEU A 27 -6.24 19.63 6.51
CA LEU A 27 -7.04 19.59 5.28
C LEU A 27 -7.99 18.37 5.29
N PRO A 28 -9.06 18.40 6.10
CA PRO A 28 -9.99 17.27 6.26
C PRO A 28 -10.91 17.06 5.05
N TRP A 29 -11.22 18.14 4.34
CA TRP A 29 -12.08 18.17 3.14
C TRP A 29 -11.39 17.66 1.86
N LEU A 30 -10.05 17.55 1.82
CA LEU A 30 -9.32 16.96 0.68
C LEU A 30 -9.56 15.44 0.51
N ARG A 31 -10.46 14.86 1.30
CA ARG A 31 -10.62 13.41 1.44
C ARG A 31 -11.81 12.88 0.59
N GLY A 32 -13.05 13.43 0.68
CA GLY A 32 -14.28 12.91 -0.01
C GLY A 32 -15.63 13.03 0.77
N PRO A 33 -16.60 12.06 0.67
CA PRO A 33 -17.82 11.75 1.54
C PRO A 33 -17.68 10.73 2.77
N ALA A 34 -18.45 10.72 3.87
CA ALA A 34 -18.09 9.89 5.06
C ALA A 34 -18.80 8.53 5.14
N PRO A 35 -18.27 7.57 5.93
CA PRO A 35 -19.01 6.36 6.30
C PRO A 35 -20.24 6.70 7.16
N ASP A 36 -20.08 7.60 8.13
CA ASP A 36 -21.10 7.88 9.16
C ASP A 36 -21.80 9.26 8.99
N THR A 37 -21.35 10.07 8.03
CA THR A 37 -21.95 11.37 7.66
C THR A 37 -21.76 11.63 6.16
N SER A 38 -22.32 12.69 5.59
CA SER A 38 -22.20 12.99 4.15
C SER A 38 -20.84 13.58 3.69
N VAL A 39 -19.78 13.55 4.52
CA VAL A 39 -18.51 14.30 4.31
C VAL A 39 -17.25 13.50 4.72
N TRP A 40 -16.41 12.98 3.79
CA TRP A 40 -15.34 11.96 4.08
C TRP A 40 -14.36 12.77 4.91
N HIS A 41 -14.04 12.19 6.05
CA HIS A 41 -12.69 12.26 6.54
C HIS A 41 -12.19 10.82 6.52
N TRP A 42 -11.24 10.50 5.62
CA TRP A 42 -10.31 9.39 5.88
C TRP A 42 -9.53 9.85 7.13
N PRO A 43 -9.72 9.26 8.32
CA PRO A 43 -9.14 9.81 9.53
C PRO A 43 -7.64 9.45 9.56
N TYR A 44 -6.75 10.44 9.54
CA TYR A 44 -5.30 10.21 9.67
C TYR A 44 -4.93 9.96 11.14
N LEU A 45 -5.52 8.91 11.72
CA LEU A 45 -5.16 8.41 13.05
C LEU A 45 -3.69 7.98 13.03
N LEU A 46 -2.82 8.85 13.54
CA LEU A 46 -1.38 8.63 13.64
C LEU A 46 -1.12 7.33 14.42
N ARG A 47 -0.63 6.31 13.71
CA ARG A 47 -0.35 5.00 14.29
C ARG A 47 0.71 5.11 15.39
N PRO A 48 0.68 4.27 16.45
CA PRO A 48 1.54 4.44 17.62
C PRO A 48 3.02 4.61 17.24
N PHE A 49 3.63 5.74 17.65
CA PHE A 49 4.98 6.13 17.19
C PHE A 49 6.03 5.04 17.46
N SER A 50 5.84 4.27 18.54
CA SER A 50 6.63 3.08 18.90
C SER A 50 6.70 1.97 17.84
N ARG A 51 5.84 1.96 16.81
CA ARG A 51 5.88 1.00 15.69
C ARG A 51 6.54 1.55 14.42
N TRP A 52 6.75 2.86 14.31
CA TRP A 52 7.31 3.49 13.10
C TRP A 52 8.81 3.24 12.92
N TRP A 53 9.50 2.70 13.93
CA TRP A 53 10.96 2.46 13.88
C TRP A 53 11.39 1.67 12.65
N MET A 54 10.60 0.68 12.19
CA MET A 54 10.92 -0.14 11.02
C MET A 54 10.78 0.66 9.71
N VAL A 55 9.76 1.52 9.59
CA VAL A 55 9.59 2.44 8.46
C VAL A 55 10.74 3.46 8.43
N ILE A 56 11.09 4.02 9.59
CA ILE A 56 12.17 5.01 9.72
C ILE A 56 13.53 4.39 9.37
N ALA A 57 13.85 3.21 9.91
CA ALA A 57 15.09 2.50 9.60
C ALA A 57 15.19 2.11 8.12
N ALA A 58 14.12 1.56 7.54
CA ALA A 58 14.07 1.20 6.12
C ALA A 58 14.17 2.45 5.21
N GLY A 59 13.56 3.57 5.60
CA GLY A 59 13.66 4.85 4.89
C GLY A 59 15.06 5.44 4.93
N ILE A 60 15.71 5.46 6.10
CA ILE A 60 17.11 5.90 6.26
C ILE A 60 18.03 5.01 5.41
N PHE A 61 17.82 3.70 5.39
CA PHE A 61 18.60 2.77 4.58
C PHE A 61 18.38 2.99 3.07
N PHE A 62 17.12 3.10 2.62
CA PHE A 62 16.78 3.40 1.22
C PHE A 62 17.43 4.72 0.76
N LEU A 63 17.32 5.78 1.56
CA LEU A 63 17.94 7.09 1.28
C LEU A 63 19.46 7.01 1.27
N SER A 64 20.08 6.19 2.13
CA SER A 64 21.53 5.95 2.15
C SER A 64 22.00 5.24 0.89
N VAL A 65 21.31 4.18 0.45
CA VAL A 65 21.63 3.44 -0.79
C VAL A 65 21.40 4.31 -2.02
N MET A 66 20.31 5.08 -2.06
CA MET A 66 20.02 6.04 -3.14
C MET A 66 21.06 7.16 -3.19
N GLY A 67 21.45 7.71 -2.03
CA GLY A 67 22.49 8.74 -1.92
C GLY A 67 23.86 8.24 -2.39
N TYR A 68 24.23 7.00 -2.02
CA TYR A 68 25.43 6.33 -2.54
C TYR A 68 25.38 6.19 -4.07
N TRP A 69 24.25 5.71 -4.62
CA TRP A 69 24.09 5.55 -6.07
C TRP A 69 24.25 6.87 -6.83
N LEU A 70 23.61 7.94 -6.33
CA LEU A 70 23.64 9.28 -6.94
C LEU A 70 24.99 9.99 -6.78
N TYR A 71 25.82 9.58 -5.81
CA TYR A 71 27.18 10.09 -5.64
C TYR A 71 28.19 9.44 -6.60
N GLN A 72 28.00 8.16 -6.92
CA GLN A 72 28.93 7.40 -7.75
C GLN A 72 28.81 7.76 -9.24
N LYS A 73 29.83 8.44 -9.78
CA LYS A 73 29.88 8.85 -11.20
C LYS A 73 29.92 7.68 -12.20
N GLN A 74 30.49 6.55 -11.79
CA GLN A 74 30.57 5.31 -12.53
C GLN A 74 30.49 4.14 -11.55
N MET A 75 29.82 3.06 -11.95
CA MET A 75 29.69 1.83 -11.15
C MET A 75 29.84 0.62 -12.08
N ALA A 76 30.46 -0.46 -11.59
CA ALA A 76 30.52 -1.72 -12.32
C ALA A 76 29.11 -2.34 -12.41
N ARG A 77 28.84 -3.11 -13.48
CA ARG A 77 27.51 -3.72 -13.71
C ARG A 77 26.98 -4.50 -12.50
N TRP A 78 27.84 -5.23 -11.80
CA TRP A 78 27.47 -5.98 -10.59
C TRP A 78 27.12 -5.06 -9.41
N GLN A 79 27.82 -3.93 -9.25
CA GLN A 79 27.51 -2.94 -8.21
C GLN A 79 26.14 -2.31 -8.47
N THR A 80 25.85 -1.94 -9.72
CA THR A 80 24.54 -1.42 -10.11
C THR A 80 23.43 -2.44 -9.82
N ALA A 81 23.65 -3.72 -10.14
CA ALA A 81 22.69 -4.79 -9.82
C ALA A 81 22.46 -4.93 -8.31
N VAL A 82 23.53 -4.95 -7.50
CA VAL A 82 23.42 -5.00 -6.03
C VAL A 82 22.67 -3.77 -5.49
N THR A 83 22.98 -2.56 -5.95
CA THR A 83 22.30 -1.33 -5.55
C THR A 83 20.81 -1.36 -5.91
N LEU A 84 20.43 -1.84 -7.10
CA LEU A 84 19.03 -2.00 -7.50
C LEU A 84 18.31 -3.04 -6.62
N ILE A 85 18.96 -4.17 -6.30
CA ILE A 85 18.42 -5.18 -5.38
C ILE A 85 18.21 -4.59 -3.97
N LEU A 86 19.18 -3.82 -3.45
CA LEU A 86 19.05 -3.17 -2.14
C LEU A 86 17.93 -2.13 -2.10
N LEU A 87 17.72 -1.36 -3.17
CA LEU A 87 16.61 -0.41 -3.29
C LEU A 87 15.25 -1.13 -3.40
N PHE A 88 15.19 -2.24 -4.14
CA PHE A 88 14.00 -3.08 -4.22
C PHE A 88 13.65 -3.70 -2.87
N VAL A 89 14.59 -4.39 -2.22
CA VAL A 89 14.41 -4.98 -0.89
C VAL A 89 14.00 -3.93 0.14
N SER A 90 14.63 -2.75 0.16
CA SER A 90 14.25 -1.70 1.10
C SER A 90 12.90 -1.04 0.80
N SER A 91 12.44 -1.02 -0.46
CA SER A 91 11.05 -0.65 -0.79
C SER A 91 10.02 -1.66 -0.28
N LEU A 92 10.33 -2.97 -0.33
CA LEU A 92 9.48 -4.01 0.27
C LEU A 92 9.46 -3.91 1.80
N VAL A 93 10.61 -3.68 2.45
CA VAL A 93 10.67 -3.48 3.91
C VAL A 93 9.97 -2.18 4.34
N LEU A 94 9.98 -1.12 3.51
CA LEU A 94 9.15 0.07 3.73
C LEU A 94 7.65 -0.25 3.70
N GLN A 95 7.17 -1.00 2.71
CA GLN A 95 5.78 -1.43 2.63
C GLN A 95 5.39 -2.32 3.83
N TRP A 96 6.24 -3.29 4.18
CA TRP A 96 6.04 -4.14 5.36
C TRP A 96 6.07 -3.36 6.68
N GLY A 97 6.92 -2.34 6.77
CA GLY A 97 6.98 -1.40 7.89
C GLY A 97 5.68 -0.62 8.06
N LEU A 98 5.07 -0.15 6.96
CA LEU A 98 3.78 0.54 6.99
C LEU A 98 2.64 -0.39 7.41
N LEU A 99 2.61 -1.62 6.89
CA LEU A 99 1.66 -2.65 7.32
C LEU A 99 1.80 -2.99 8.81
N TYR A 100 3.04 -3.15 9.31
CA TYR A 100 3.31 -3.40 10.73
C TYR A 100 2.96 -2.22 11.66
N ALA A 101 3.16 -0.98 11.20
CA ALA A 101 2.76 0.20 11.94
C ALA A 101 1.24 0.27 12.15
N ASP A 102 0.48 -0.12 11.12
CA ASP A 102 -0.97 -0.26 11.13
C ASP A 102 -1.43 -1.45 12.00
N ASN A 103 -1.19 -2.68 11.53
CA ASN A 103 -1.54 -3.93 12.19
C ASN A 103 -0.27 -4.69 12.59
N PRO A 104 -0.03 -4.99 13.90
CA PRO A 104 1.17 -5.69 14.35
C PRO A 104 1.23 -7.16 13.91
N GLN A 105 0.18 -7.69 13.29
CA GLN A 105 0.15 -9.01 12.63
C GLN A 105 -0.10 -8.85 11.12
N PRO A 106 0.83 -8.27 10.34
CA PRO A 106 0.63 -8.00 8.91
C PRO A 106 0.40 -9.28 8.09
N GLN A 107 0.95 -10.42 8.51
CA GLN A 107 0.66 -11.73 7.92
C GLN A 107 -0.80 -12.16 8.11
N THR A 108 -1.41 -11.88 9.27
CA THR A 108 -2.83 -12.19 9.54
C THR A 108 -3.72 -11.28 8.69
N GLU A 109 -3.37 -10.00 8.56
CA GLU A 109 -4.06 -9.05 7.67
C GLU A 109 -4.05 -9.52 6.20
N LEU A 110 -2.89 -9.98 5.70
CA LEU A 110 -2.74 -10.47 4.33
C LEU A 110 -3.49 -11.78 4.11
N ILE A 111 -3.44 -12.72 5.05
CA ILE A 111 -4.24 -13.96 5.00
C ILE A 111 -5.73 -13.62 4.97
N ASN A 112 -6.19 -12.76 5.88
CA ASN A 112 -7.58 -12.34 5.94
C ASN A 112 -8.04 -11.69 4.63
N ARG A 113 -7.26 -10.77 4.04
CA ARG A 113 -7.60 -10.16 2.73
C ARG A 113 -7.54 -11.11 1.54
N THR A 114 -6.78 -12.20 1.65
CA THR A 114 -6.66 -13.24 0.61
C THR A 114 -7.77 -14.29 0.72
N LEU A 115 -8.29 -14.54 1.92
CA LEU A 115 -9.37 -15.50 2.18
C LEU A 115 -10.76 -14.85 2.35
N ALA A 116 -10.84 -13.52 2.47
CA ALA A 116 -12.11 -12.82 2.64
C ALA A 116 -12.99 -12.94 1.39
N VAL A 117 -14.21 -13.43 1.62
CA VAL A 117 -15.28 -13.59 0.62
C VAL A 117 -15.59 -12.26 -0.09
N GLN A 118 -15.43 -11.13 0.61
CA GLN A 118 -15.70 -9.79 0.10
C GLN A 118 -14.63 -9.29 -0.89
N THR A 119 -13.40 -9.80 -0.86
CA THR A 119 -12.30 -9.37 -1.76
C THR A 119 -11.93 -10.43 -2.80
N ASN A 120 -12.09 -11.72 -2.49
CA ASN A 120 -11.73 -12.83 -3.37
C ASN A 120 -12.95 -13.70 -3.79
N GLY A 121 -14.13 -13.05 -3.88
CA GLY A 121 -15.44 -13.69 -4.09
C GLY A 121 -15.53 -14.72 -5.21
N TYR A 122 -14.88 -14.47 -6.35
CA TYR A 122 -14.82 -15.42 -7.47
C TYR A 122 -14.10 -16.72 -7.12
N PHE A 123 -12.91 -16.61 -6.54
CA PHE A 123 -12.11 -17.77 -6.14
C PHE A 123 -12.76 -18.52 -4.98
N TRP A 124 -13.38 -17.80 -4.04
CA TRP A 124 -14.17 -18.40 -2.96
C TRP A 124 -15.37 -19.18 -3.49
N THR A 125 -16.14 -18.60 -4.41
CA THR A 125 -17.29 -19.26 -5.03
C THR A 125 -16.86 -20.48 -5.83
N ALA A 126 -15.85 -20.34 -6.71
CA ALA A 126 -15.34 -21.44 -7.52
C ALA A 126 -14.72 -22.59 -6.69
N ALA A 127 -14.17 -22.31 -5.51
CA ALA A 127 -13.62 -23.32 -4.60
C ALA A 127 -14.68 -24.06 -3.77
N ASN A 128 -15.87 -23.46 -3.55
CA ASN A 128 -16.95 -24.03 -2.74
C ASN A 128 -18.12 -24.61 -3.56
N VAL A 129 -18.15 -24.39 -4.88
CA VAL A 129 -19.11 -25.03 -5.80
C VAL A 129 -18.76 -26.52 -5.99
N SER A 130 -19.71 -27.40 -5.71
CA SER A 130 -19.53 -28.86 -5.74
C SER A 130 -19.57 -29.48 -7.15
N ASP A 131 -20.30 -28.87 -8.09
CA ASP A 131 -20.30 -29.22 -9.52
C ASP A 131 -20.27 -27.96 -10.37
N ILE A 132 -19.08 -27.59 -10.81
CA ILE A 132 -18.86 -26.39 -11.62
C ILE A 132 -19.54 -26.47 -13.00
N ASN A 133 -19.78 -27.67 -13.54
CA ASN A 133 -20.47 -27.81 -14.82
C ASN A 133 -21.96 -27.53 -14.67
N SER A 134 -22.59 -28.09 -13.63
CA SER A 134 -23.99 -27.80 -13.30
C SER A 134 -24.20 -26.33 -12.96
N THR A 135 -23.31 -25.73 -12.15
CA THR A 135 -23.38 -24.30 -11.82
C THR A 135 -23.16 -23.39 -13.03
N LEU A 136 -22.28 -23.74 -13.97
CA LEU A 136 -22.10 -22.95 -15.21
C LEU A 136 -23.30 -23.09 -16.16
N GLN A 137 -23.92 -24.28 -16.26
CA GLN A 137 -25.13 -24.47 -17.08
C GLN A 137 -26.34 -23.72 -16.52
N ASN A 138 -26.43 -23.56 -15.20
CA ASN A 138 -27.55 -22.90 -14.50
C ASN A 138 -27.17 -21.52 -13.93
N TYR A 139 -26.08 -20.91 -14.42
CA TYR A 139 -25.40 -19.77 -13.80
C TYR A 139 -26.31 -18.58 -13.42
N PRO A 140 -27.27 -18.12 -14.26
CA PRO A 140 -28.15 -17.01 -13.90
C PRO A 140 -29.08 -17.29 -12.72
N ALA A 141 -29.41 -18.57 -12.46
CA ALA A 141 -30.24 -18.97 -11.32
C ALA A 141 -29.38 -19.15 -10.04
N GLU A 142 -28.23 -19.82 -10.19
CA GLU A 142 -27.30 -20.07 -9.07
C GLU A 142 -26.59 -18.80 -8.59
N MET A 143 -26.42 -17.79 -9.44
CA MET A 143 -25.80 -16.50 -9.11
C MET A 143 -26.35 -15.90 -7.80
N THR A 144 -27.66 -15.93 -7.61
CA THR A 144 -28.33 -15.37 -6.42
C THR A 144 -27.95 -16.06 -5.10
N ARG A 145 -27.38 -17.28 -5.17
CA ARG A 145 -26.99 -18.11 -4.01
C ARG A 145 -25.50 -18.00 -3.65
N PHE A 146 -24.67 -17.42 -4.52
CA PHE A 146 -23.24 -17.25 -4.22
C PHE A 146 -23.07 -16.34 -3.00
N GLU A 147 -22.05 -16.60 -2.17
CA GLU A 147 -21.87 -15.89 -0.89
C GLU A 147 -21.38 -14.44 -1.08
N SER A 148 -20.55 -14.20 -2.10
CA SER A 148 -19.94 -12.89 -2.37
C SER A 148 -20.73 -12.06 -3.37
N ASP A 149 -21.06 -10.82 -3.03
CA ASP A 149 -21.72 -9.88 -3.95
C ASP A 149 -20.94 -9.61 -5.24
N HIS A 150 -19.60 -9.68 -5.24
CA HIS A 150 -18.83 -9.58 -6.49
C HIS A 150 -19.17 -10.73 -7.45
N ALA A 151 -19.24 -11.97 -6.97
CA ALA A 151 -19.65 -13.11 -7.79
C ALA A 151 -21.14 -13.03 -8.23
N ARG A 152 -21.95 -12.16 -7.62
CA ARG A 152 -23.33 -11.84 -8.03
C ARG A 152 -23.44 -10.68 -9.03
N THR A 153 -22.37 -9.95 -9.34
CA THR A 153 -22.48 -8.63 -10.00
C THR A 153 -21.55 -8.37 -11.19
N HIS A 154 -20.50 -9.18 -11.41
CA HIS A 154 -19.70 -9.17 -12.64
C HIS A 154 -19.24 -10.58 -13.01
#